data_AF-A0A1G7PV13-F1
#
_entry.id   AF-A0A1G7PV13-F1
#
_cell.length_a   1.000
_cell.length_b   1.000
_cell.length_c   1.000
_cell.angle_alpha   90.00
_cell.angle_beta   90.00
_cell.angle_gamma   90.00
#
_symmetry.space_group_name_H-M   'P 1'
#
loop_
_entity.id
_entity.type
_entity.pdbx_description
1 polymer ?
#
loop_
_entity_poly.entity_id
_entity_poly.type
_entity_poly.pdbx_seq_one_letter_code
_entity_poly.pdbx_strand_id
1 'polypeptide(L)'
;MNESGRSLLVFLAALPLINSVADWLSLGLTRHLLSRAGGTWSSLGNGVVDALAAVIFLGVLAVAVTAGLQGLNALALASGAEAALIDVAGVLQRVRETPGDPAVWWVYIMLFSTLLPSFAHAVVAAAAVVTVALPGSWRDWQRKKLAAGFTEDHPQEVWRAAAFLTLRRVAAILLALLALGAVAAVLGGYHVALPWLADALLVIAETTAMALGA
;
A
#
# COMPACT_ATOMS: atom_id res chain seq x y z
N MET A 1 -4.13 34.20 -2.25
CA MET A 1 -4.07 32.93 -3.02
C MET A 1 -5.48 32.37 -3.09
N ASN A 2 -6.02 32.20 -4.29
CA ASN A 2 -7.32 31.57 -4.56
C ASN A 2 -7.39 30.17 -3.93
N GLU A 3 -8.58 29.73 -3.48
CA GLU A 3 -8.77 28.47 -2.74
C GLU A 3 -8.15 27.27 -3.46
N SER A 4 -8.29 27.20 -4.80
CA SER A 4 -7.70 26.14 -5.62
C SER A 4 -6.18 26.04 -5.51
N GLY A 5 -5.45 27.16 -5.34
CA GLY A 5 -3.99 27.15 -5.18
C GLY A 5 -3.53 26.67 -3.81
N ARG A 6 -4.32 26.92 -2.76
CA ARG A 6 -4.07 26.44 -1.40
C ARG A 6 -4.24 24.92 -1.32
N SER A 7 -5.32 24.39 -1.88
CA SER A 7 -5.56 22.95 -1.95
C SER A 7 -4.50 22.24 -2.77
N LEU A 8 -4.03 22.84 -3.87
CA LEU A 8 -2.97 22.26 -4.70
C LEU A 8 -1.65 22.10 -3.94
N LEU A 9 -1.24 23.10 -3.15
CA LEU A 9 0.00 23.03 -2.37
C LEU A 9 -0.06 21.95 -1.29
N VAL A 10 -1.19 21.84 -0.59
CA VAL A 10 -1.38 20.76 0.39
C VAL A 10 -1.32 19.40 -0.31
N PHE A 11 -1.97 19.30 -1.47
CA PHE A 11 -2.03 18.05 -2.23
C PHE A 11 -0.68 17.63 -2.84
N LEU A 12 0.10 18.57 -3.37
CA LEU A 12 1.33 18.29 -4.11
C LEU A 12 2.59 18.37 -3.25
N ALA A 13 2.55 19.02 -2.08
CA ALA A 13 3.73 19.18 -1.22
C ALA A 13 3.55 18.51 0.14
N ALA A 14 2.50 18.87 0.89
CA ALA A 14 2.34 18.39 2.26
C ALA A 14 2.03 16.88 2.31
N LEU A 15 1.04 16.43 1.52
CA LEU A 15 0.66 15.02 1.51
C LEU A 15 1.81 14.11 1.03
N PRO A 16 2.52 14.38 -0.07
CA PRO A 16 3.64 13.53 -0.50
C PRO A 16 4.80 13.54 0.50
N LEU A 17 5.06 14.66 1.18
CA LEU A 17 6.11 14.73 2.19
C LEU A 17 5.80 13.81 3.38
N ILE A 18 4.58 13.85 3.91
CA ILE A 18 4.15 12.97 5.01
C ILE A 18 4.17 11.51 4.53
N ASN A 19 3.69 11.26 3.32
CA ASN A 19 3.66 9.92 2.72
C ASN A 19 5.07 9.33 2.54
N SER A 20 6.04 10.14 2.12
CA SER A 20 7.40 9.69 1.82
C SER A 20 8.12 9.05 3.01
N VAL A 21 7.79 9.48 4.23
CA VAL A 21 8.34 8.90 5.46
C VAL A 21 7.79 7.49 5.67
N ALA A 22 6.48 7.31 5.51
CA ALA A 22 5.85 6.00 5.59
C ALA A 22 6.34 5.07 4.47
N ASP A 23 6.46 5.59 3.26
CA ASP A 23 7.01 4.85 2.11
C ASP A 23 8.45 4.38 2.38
N TRP A 24 9.29 5.25 2.95
CA TRP A 24 10.67 4.91 3.29
C TRP A 24 10.75 3.81 4.36
N LEU A 25 9.94 3.92 5.42
CA LEU A 25 9.87 2.90 6.48
C LEU A 25 9.34 1.56 5.95
N SER A 26 8.26 1.60 5.17
CA SER A 26 7.65 0.43 4.53
C SER A 26 8.65 -0.27 3.61
N LEU A 27 9.29 0.47 2.70
CA LEU A 27 10.33 -0.05 1.80
C LEU A 27 11.54 -0.61 2.57
N GLY A 28 11.97 0.05 3.63
CA GLY A 28 13.09 -0.41 4.47
C GLY A 28 12.78 -1.75 5.12
N LEU A 29 11.59 -1.88 5.70
CA LEU A 29 11.14 -3.13 6.31
C LEU A 29 10.97 -4.24 5.27
N THR A 30 10.31 -3.97 4.15
CA THR A 30 10.14 -4.94 3.07
C THR A 30 11.48 -5.44 2.54
N ARG A 31 12.44 -4.54 2.30
CA ARG A 31 13.81 -4.91 1.88
C ARG A 31 14.51 -5.80 2.90
N HIS A 32 14.37 -5.48 4.19
CA HIS A 32 14.95 -6.28 5.26
C HIS A 32 14.31 -7.66 5.39
N LEU A 33 13.00 -7.78 5.18
CA LEU A 33 12.29 -9.05 5.21
C LEU A 33 12.61 -9.91 3.99
N LEU A 34 12.74 -9.30 2.82
CA LEU A 34 13.17 -9.96 1.58
C LEU A 34 14.62 -10.44 1.67
N SER A 35 15.53 -9.68 2.27
CA SER A 35 16.94 -10.11 2.42
C SER A 35 17.08 -11.35 3.31
N ARG A 36 16.09 -11.60 4.19
CA ARG A 36 16.03 -12.78 5.06
C ARG A 36 15.28 -13.96 4.45
N ALA A 37 14.65 -13.80 3.28
CA ALA A 37 13.88 -14.86 2.65
C ALA A 37 14.81 -15.88 1.96
N GLY A 38 15.34 -16.84 2.73
CA GLY A 38 16.21 -17.91 2.22
C GLY A 38 15.48 -19.17 1.72
N GLY A 39 14.19 -19.34 2.05
CA GLY A 39 13.40 -20.52 1.69
C GLY A 39 11.89 -20.26 1.73
N THR A 40 11.09 -21.17 1.20
CA THR A 40 9.64 -20.98 0.97
C THR A 40 8.87 -20.61 2.23
N TRP A 41 9.07 -21.36 3.32
CA TRP A 41 8.39 -21.12 4.59
C TRP A 41 8.84 -19.82 5.27
N SER A 42 10.12 -19.49 5.16
CA SER A 42 10.66 -18.21 5.63
C SER A 42 10.10 -17.03 4.82
N SER A 43 9.96 -17.17 3.50
CA SER A 43 9.36 -16.14 2.63
C SER A 43 7.88 -15.94 2.93
N LEU A 44 7.14 -17.03 3.20
CA LEU A 44 5.75 -16.94 3.63
C LEU A 44 5.59 -16.25 4.98
N GLY A 45 6.38 -16.67 5.98
CA GLY A 45 6.36 -16.04 7.31
C GLY A 45 6.73 -14.55 7.25
N ASN A 46 7.77 -14.21 6.50
CA ASN A 46 8.18 -12.82 6.29
C ASN A 46 7.12 -12.00 5.54
N GLY A 47 6.41 -12.60 4.58
CA GLY A 47 5.30 -11.96 3.89
C GLY A 47 4.10 -11.66 4.79
N VAL A 48 3.80 -12.54 5.75
CA VAL A 48 2.75 -12.27 6.77
C VAL A 48 3.17 -11.12 7.68
N VAL A 49 4.43 -11.10 8.14
CA VAL A 49 4.95 -10.00 8.97
C VAL A 49 4.91 -8.68 8.21
N ASP A 50 5.28 -8.68 6.93
CA ASP A 50 5.20 -7.50 6.05
C ASP A 50 3.76 -7.00 5.92
N ALA A 51 2.81 -7.90 5.66
CA ALA A 51 1.39 -7.55 5.54
C ALA A 51 0.84 -6.95 6.84
N LEU A 52 1.17 -7.53 8.01
CA LEU A 52 0.76 -6.98 9.30
C LEU A 52 1.38 -5.60 9.55
N ALA A 53 2.66 -5.44 9.24
CA ALA A 53 3.34 -4.14 9.37
C ALA A 53 2.75 -3.09 8.42
N ALA A 54 2.35 -3.47 7.20
CA ALA A 54 1.70 -2.58 6.25
C ALA A 54 0.36 -2.04 6.79
N VAL A 55 -0.44 -2.88 7.44
CA VAL A 55 -1.68 -2.46 8.10
C VAL A 55 -1.41 -1.45 9.22
N ILE A 56 -0.39 -1.72 10.04
CA ILE A 56 0.03 -0.81 11.11
C ILE A 56 0.49 0.53 10.51
N PHE A 57 1.35 0.50 9.48
CA PHE A 57 1.82 1.71 8.81
C PHE A 57 0.69 2.50 8.17
N LEU A 58 -0.32 1.85 7.59
CA LEU A 58 -1.49 2.53 7.03
C LEU A 58 -2.27 3.27 8.12
N GLY A 59 -2.46 2.67 9.30
CA GLY A 59 -3.08 3.33 10.45
C GLY A 59 -2.25 4.52 10.97
N VAL A 60 -0.95 4.32 11.16
CA VAL A 60 -0.02 5.37 11.59
C VAL A 60 0.01 6.53 10.60
N LEU A 61 0.03 6.23 9.30
CA LEU A 61 0.01 7.22 8.23
C LEU A 61 -1.31 8.01 8.23
N ALA A 62 -2.45 7.35 8.41
CA ALA A 62 -3.73 8.05 8.46
C ALA A 62 -3.79 9.05 9.64
N VAL A 63 -3.23 8.66 10.80
CA VAL A 63 -3.06 9.57 11.94
C VAL A 63 -2.11 10.71 11.60
N ALA A 64 -0.94 10.41 11.03
CA ALA A 64 0.08 11.40 10.68
C ALA A 64 -0.43 12.42 9.67
N VAL A 65 -1.18 11.99 8.65
CA VAL A 65 -1.81 12.89 7.67
C VAL A 65 -2.85 13.77 8.34
N THR A 66 -3.73 13.20 9.17
CA THR A 66 -4.76 13.95 9.88
C THR A 66 -4.14 15.02 10.79
N ALA A 67 -3.14 14.65 11.57
CA ALA A 67 -2.41 15.57 12.45
C ALA A 67 -1.64 16.62 11.63
N GLY A 68 -0.98 16.23 10.55
CA GLY A 68 -0.22 17.13 9.67
C GLY A 68 -1.11 18.18 9.00
N LEU A 69 -2.28 17.77 8.48
CA LEU A 69 -3.25 18.70 7.88
C LEU A 69 -3.81 19.69 8.90
N GLN A 70 -4.10 19.23 10.11
CA GLN A 70 -4.55 20.13 11.18
C GLN A 70 -3.45 21.08 11.65
N GLY A 71 -2.21 20.61 11.77
CA GLY A 71 -1.07 21.48 12.07
C GLY A 71 -0.89 22.56 11.01
N LEU A 72 -1.06 22.23 9.73
CA LEU A 72 -1.02 23.20 8.64
C LEU A 72 -2.18 24.21 8.72
N ASN A 73 -3.38 23.75 9.07
CA ASN A 73 -4.52 24.66 9.31
C ASN A 73 -4.23 25.63 10.46
N ALA A 74 -3.71 25.12 11.59
CA ALA A 74 -3.38 25.94 12.75
C ALA A 74 -2.29 26.98 12.42
N LEU A 75 -1.25 26.59 11.70
CA LEU A 75 -0.21 27.51 11.21
C LEU A 75 -0.78 28.57 10.25
N ALA A 76 -1.67 28.18 9.34
CA ALA A 76 -2.30 29.12 8.41
C ALA A 76 -3.14 30.17 9.16
N LEU A 77 -3.99 29.73 10.10
CA LEU A 77 -4.80 30.63 10.94
C LEU A 77 -3.93 31.55 11.80
N ALA A 78 -2.89 31.00 12.44
CA ALA A 78 -1.93 31.80 13.22
C ALA A 78 -1.17 32.83 12.36
N SER A 79 -0.98 32.55 11.07
CA SER A 79 -0.38 33.49 10.11
C SER A 79 -1.37 34.54 9.56
N GLY A 80 -2.61 34.55 10.05
CA GLY A 80 -3.64 35.53 9.68
C GLY A 80 -4.54 35.11 8.51
N ALA A 81 -4.55 33.82 8.14
CA ALA A 81 -5.52 33.34 7.17
C ALA A 81 -6.96 33.43 7.72
N GLU A 82 -7.90 33.85 6.88
CA GLU A 82 -9.32 34.00 7.26
C GLU A 82 -10.03 32.65 7.49
N ALA A 83 -9.48 31.56 6.95
CA ALA A 83 -10.06 30.22 7.04
C ALA A 83 -8.96 29.13 6.96
N ALA A 84 -9.31 27.93 7.44
CA ALA A 84 -8.49 26.74 7.33
C ALA A 84 -8.17 26.40 5.85
N LEU A 85 -7.04 25.73 5.61
CA LEU A 85 -6.61 25.33 4.27
C LEU A 85 -7.43 24.14 3.74
N ILE A 86 -7.76 23.19 4.63
CA ILE A 86 -8.59 22.01 4.34
C ILE A 86 -9.54 21.75 5.50
N ASP A 87 -10.82 21.48 5.18
CA ASP A 87 -11.80 20.97 6.13
C ASP A 87 -11.58 19.47 6.39
N VAL A 88 -10.70 19.15 7.34
CA VAL A 88 -10.32 17.76 7.67
C VAL A 88 -11.53 16.99 8.22
N ALA A 89 -12.33 17.62 9.09
CA ALA A 89 -13.51 17.00 9.68
C ALA A 89 -14.55 16.65 8.62
N GLY A 90 -14.87 17.57 7.71
CA GLY A 90 -15.80 17.32 6.61
C GLY A 90 -15.28 16.29 5.59
N VAL A 91 -13.95 16.20 5.37
CA VAL A 91 -13.38 15.09 4.58
C VAL A 91 -13.57 13.75 5.27
N LEU A 92 -13.25 13.63 6.56
CA LEU A 92 -13.43 12.39 7.32
C LEU A 92 -14.91 11.99 7.42
N GLN A 93 -15.80 12.96 7.62
CA GLN A 93 -17.24 12.74 7.62
C GLN A 93 -17.74 12.23 6.26
N ARG A 94 -17.28 12.80 5.14
CA ARG A 94 -17.61 12.29 3.80
C ARG A 94 -17.09 10.89 3.55
N VAL A 95 -15.86 10.57 4.00
CA VAL A 95 -15.32 9.20 3.94
C VAL A 95 -16.21 8.23 4.71
N ARG A 96 -16.80 8.67 5.83
CA ARG A 96 -17.70 7.85 6.65
C ARG A 96 -19.09 7.68 6.02
N GLU A 97 -19.72 8.77 5.61
CA GLU A 97 -21.12 8.78 5.17
C GLU A 97 -21.27 8.39 3.70
N THR A 98 -20.31 8.78 2.86
CA THR A 98 -20.34 8.57 1.41
C THR A 98 -18.98 8.09 0.90
N PRO A 99 -18.49 6.90 1.32
CA PRO A 99 -17.16 6.40 0.96
C PRO A 99 -16.94 6.23 -0.55
N GLY A 100 -18.02 6.13 -1.34
CA GLY A 100 -17.94 6.04 -2.81
C GLY A 100 -17.74 7.38 -3.52
N ASP A 101 -17.83 8.52 -2.82
CA ASP A 101 -17.74 9.85 -3.43
C ASP A 101 -16.37 10.06 -4.10
N PRO A 102 -16.32 10.35 -5.42
CA PRO A 102 -15.08 10.69 -6.11
C PRO A 102 -14.28 11.82 -5.43
N ALA A 103 -14.95 12.73 -4.71
CA ALA A 103 -14.29 13.81 -3.99
C ALA A 103 -13.38 13.33 -2.84
N VAL A 104 -13.57 12.12 -2.33
CA VAL A 104 -12.71 11.52 -1.29
C VAL A 104 -11.71 10.49 -1.83
N TRP A 105 -11.74 10.17 -3.12
CA TRP A 105 -10.87 9.15 -3.71
C TRP A 105 -9.38 9.43 -3.54
N TRP A 106 -9.00 10.70 -3.51
CA TRP A 106 -7.62 11.08 -3.30
C TRP A 106 -7.07 10.63 -1.95
N VAL A 107 -7.92 10.54 -0.91
CA VAL A 107 -7.55 10.03 0.41
C VAL A 107 -7.17 8.56 0.28
N TYR A 108 -7.98 7.78 -0.44
CA TYR A 108 -7.71 6.36 -0.70
C TYR A 108 -6.46 6.17 -1.55
N ILE A 109 -6.29 6.96 -2.62
CA ILE A 109 -5.11 6.88 -3.47
C ILE A 109 -3.84 7.14 -2.66
N MET A 110 -3.85 8.18 -1.83
CA MET A 110 -2.71 8.53 -0.97
C MET A 110 -2.45 7.42 0.08
N LEU A 111 -3.45 7.00 0.84
CA LEU A 111 -3.29 5.95 1.86
C LEU A 111 -2.83 4.61 1.25
N PHE A 112 -3.50 4.16 0.19
CA PHE A 112 -3.21 2.86 -0.43
C PHE A 112 -1.96 2.86 -1.30
N SER A 113 -1.45 4.03 -1.74
CA SER A 113 -0.16 4.09 -2.45
C SER A 113 0.99 3.51 -1.63
N THR A 114 0.91 3.62 -0.30
CA THR A 114 1.91 3.09 0.64
C THR A 114 1.87 1.56 0.79
N LEU A 115 0.84 0.92 0.21
CA LEU A 115 0.77 -0.54 0.11
C LEU A 115 1.51 -1.08 -1.12
N LEU A 116 1.96 -0.22 -2.05
CA LEU A 116 2.70 -0.65 -3.24
C LEU A 116 3.97 -1.46 -2.90
N PRO A 117 4.81 -1.06 -1.92
CA PRO A 117 5.93 -1.88 -1.46
C PRO A 117 5.52 -3.28 -0.98
N SER A 118 4.49 -3.36 -0.13
CA SER A 118 3.98 -4.64 0.39
C SER A 118 3.34 -5.49 -0.69
N PHE A 119 2.69 -4.89 -1.68
CA PHE A 119 2.20 -5.59 -2.87
C PHE A 119 3.36 -6.25 -3.64
N ALA A 120 4.49 -5.56 -3.81
CA ALA A 120 5.66 -6.14 -4.45
C ALA A 120 6.20 -7.36 -3.67
N HIS A 121 6.23 -7.29 -2.34
CA HIS A 121 6.60 -8.44 -1.49
C HIS A 121 5.61 -9.59 -1.65
N ALA A 122 4.30 -9.31 -1.63
CA ALA A 122 3.26 -10.32 -1.84
C ALA A 122 3.43 -11.03 -3.20
N VAL A 123 3.78 -10.30 -4.27
CA VAL A 123 4.10 -10.88 -5.58
C VAL A 123 5.33 -11.80 -5.52
N VAL A 124 6.39 -11.42 -4.80
CA VAL A 124 7.58 -12.27 -4.62
C VAL A 124 7.24 -13.54 -3.82
N ALA A 125 6.49 -13.41 -2.72
CA ALA A 125 6.06 -14.54 -1.90
C ALA A 125 5.15 -15.50 -2.70
N ALA A 126 4.18 -14.95 -3.43
CA ALA A 126 3.30 -15.72 -4.31
C ALA A 126 4.10 -16.42 -5.43
N ALA A 127 5.07 -15.75 -6.02
CA ALA A 127 5.96 -16.37 -7.01
C ALA A 127 6.72 -17.54 -6.40
N ALA A 128 7.24 -17.41 -5.18
CA ALA A 128 7.89 -18.52 -4.47
C ALA A 128 6.95 -19.70 -4.26
N VAL A 129 5.71 -19.45 -3.83
CA VAL A 129 4.67 -20.49 -3.66
C VAL A 129 4.36 -21.20 -4.97
N VAL A 130 4.07 -20.46 -6.04
CA VAL A 130 3.77 -21.03 -7.36
C VAL A 130 4.95 -21.89 -7.85
N THR A 131 6.18 -21.48 -7.57
CA THR A 131 7.38 -22.25 -7.92
C THR A 131 7.45 -23.61 -7.23
N VAL A 132 7.09 -23.64 -5.95
CA VAL A 132 7.15 -24.85 -5.12
C VAL A 132 5.96 -25.76 -5.38
N ALA A 133 4.82 -25.19 -5.78
CA ALA A 133 3.65 -25.94 -6.19
C ALA A 133 3.85 -26.70 -7.52
N LEU A 134 4.86 -26.34 -8.33
CA LEU A 134 5.17 -27.06 -9.57
C LEU A 134 5.61 -28.51 -9.31
N PRO A 135 5.19 -29.48 -10.13
CA PRO A 135 5.72 -30.84 -10.08
C PRO A 135 7.25 -30.88 -10.18
N GLY A 136 7.89 -31.85 -9.50
CA GLY A 136 9.35 -32.00 -9.48
C GLY A 136 9.97 -32.06 -10.89
N SER A 137 9.35 -32.82 -11.78
CA SER A 137 9.77 -32.97 -13.18
C SER A 137 9.79 -31.65 -13.95
N TRP A 138 8.84 -30.74 -13.67
CA TRP A 138 8.76 -29.43 -14.33
C TRP A 138 9.82 -28.48 -13.79
N ARG A 139 10.09 -28.53 -12.48
CA ARG A 139 11.20 -27.78 -11.86
C ARG A 139 12.56 -28.24 -12.39
N ASP A 140 12.75 -29.55 -12.54
CA ASP A 140 13.99 -30.13 -13.08
C ASP A 140 14.19 -29.77 -14.55
N TRP A 141 13.14 -29.87 -15.36
CA TRP A 141 13.15 -29.42 -16.76
C TRP A 141 13.53 -27.94 -16.85
N GLN A 142 12.91 -27.09 -16.03
CA GLN A 142 13.19 -25.66 -16.01
C GLN A 142 14.64 -25.36 -15.63
N ARG A 143 15.17 -26.01 -14.58
CA ARG A 143 16.59 -25.86 -14.19
C ARG A 143 17.54 -26.25 -15.31
N LYS A 144 17.27 -27.39 -15.96
CA LYS A 144 18.09 -27.88 -17.08
C LYS A 144 18.06 -26.93 -18.27
N LYS A 145 16.88 -26.43 -18.66
CA LYS A 145 16.75 -25.48 -19.77
C LYS A 145 17.37 -24.11 -19.47
N LEU A 146 17.22 -23.59 -18.26
CA LEU A 146 17.87 -22.33 -17.85
C LEU A 146 19.41 -22.46 -17.83
N ALA A 147 19.94 -23.60 -17.39
CA ALA A 147 21.39 -23.85 -17.36
C ALA A 147 21.99 -24.10 -18.75
N ALA A 148 21.23 -24.73 -19.65
CA ALA A 148 21.65 -24.98 -21.03
C ALA A 148 21.66 -23.71 -21.90
N GLY A 149 20.98 -22.64 -21.47
CA GLY A 149 20.78 -21.44 -22.27
C GLY A 149 19.71 -21.62 -23.35
N PHE A 150 19.27 -20.50 -23.90
CA PHE A 150 18.36 -20.47 -25.05
C PHE A 150 19.19 -20.19 -26.30
N THR A 151 19.42 -21.19 -27.14
CA THR A 151 20.04 -21.00 -28.44
C THR A 151 18.98 -20.68 -29.49
N GLU A 152 19.31 -19.81 -30.45
CA GLU A 152 18.40 -19.41 -31.54
C GLU A 152 18.01 -20.59 -32.45
N ASP A 153 18.75 -21.69 -32.39
CA ASP A 153 18.57 -22.90 -33.21
C ASP A 153 17.22 -23.60 -32.97
N HIS A 154 16.54 -23.32 -31.84
CA HIS A 154 15.27 -23.95 -31.46
C HIS A 154 14.20 -22.94 -31.02
N PRO A 155 13.67 -22.12 -31.95
CA PRO A 155 12.77 -21.01 -31.62
C PRO A 155 11.48 -21.46 -30.93
N GLN A 156 10.95 -22.64 -31.27
CA GLN A 156 9.75 -23.18 -30.62
C GLN A 156 9.96 -23.48 -29.13
N GLU A 157 11.16 -23.90 -28.74
CA GLU A 157 11.48 -24.17 -27.34
C GLU A 157 11.62 -22.87 -26.53
N VAL A 158 12.20 -21.84 -27.15
CA VAL A 158 12.29 -20.48 -26.57
C VAL A 158 10.89 -19.93 -26.31
N TRP A 159 9.98 -20.02 -27.29
CA TRP A 159 8.59 -19.58 -27.13
C TRP A 159 7.86 -20.33 -26.02
N ARG A 160 8.02 -21.66 -25.93
CA ARG A 160 7.40 -22.47 -24.87
C ARG A 160 7.93 -22.10 -23.49
N ALA A 161 9.24 -21.90 -23.36
CA ALA A 161 9.84 -21.47 -22.10
C ALA A 161 9.40 -20.05 -21.71
N ALA A 162 9.36 -19.12 -22.66
CA ALA A 162 8.89 -17.76 -22.44
C ALA A 162 7.41 -17.75 -22.02
N ALA A 163 6.54 -18.48 -22.72
CA ALA A 163 5.13 -18.60 -22.38
C ALA A 163 4.94 -19.20 -20.98
N PHE A 164 5.68 -20.26 -20.65
CA PHE A 164 5.64 -20.88 -19.32
C PHE A 164 6.06 -19.92 -18.20
N LEU A 165 7.18 -19.21 -18.38
CA LEU A 165 7.67 -18.23 -17.40
C LEU A 165 6.70 -17.05 -17.23
N THR A 166 6.12 -16.58 -18.33
CA THR A 166 5.11 -15.50 -18.30
C THR A 166 3.85 -15.96 -17.59
N LEU A 167 3.31 -17.14 -17.92
CA LEU A 167 2.10 -17.67 -17.29
C LEU A 167 2.30 -17.85 -15.78
N ARG A 168 3.48 -18.32 -15.36
CA ARG A 168 3.84 -18.42 -13.94
C ARG A 168 3.88 -17.06 -13.24
N ARG A 169 4.42 -16.02 -13.88
CA ARG A 169 4.41 -14.65 -13.33
C ARG A 169 3.00 -14.11 -13.20
N VAL A 170 2.17 -14.33 -14.22
CA VAL A 170 0.74 -13.95 -14.17
C VAL A 170 0.04 -14.67 -13.03
N ALA A 171 0.24 -15.99 -12.87
CA ALA A 171 -0.33 -16.74 -11.76
C ALA A 171 0.14 -16.22 -10.40
N ALA A 172 1.41 -15.86 -10.25
CA ALA A 172 1.94 -15.26 -9.03
C ALA A 172 1.31 -13.89 -8.73
N ILE A 173 1.15 -13.03 -9.73
CA ILE A 173 0.49 -11.73 -9.58
C ILE A 173 -0.98 -11.91 -9.20
N LEU A 174 -1.70 -12.81 -9.86
CA LEU A 174 -3.11 -13.10 -9.54
C LEU A 174 -3.25 -13.65 -8.12
N LEU A 175 -2.34 -14.54 -7.70
CA LEU A 175 -2.34 -15.07 -6.34
C LEU A 175 -2.00 -13.98 -5.31
N ALA A 176 -1.06 -13.09 -5.60
CA ALA A 176 -0.74 -11.96 -4.74
C ALA A 176 -1.90 -10.97 -4.63
N LEU A 177 -2.58 -10.65 -5.74
CA LEU A 177 -3.79 -9.83 -5.75
C LEU A 177 -4.92 -10.49 -4.97
N LEU A 178 -5.10 -11.80 -5.11
CA LEU A 178 -6.10 -12.56 -4.37
C LEU A 178 -5.78 -12.59 -2.87
N ALA A 179 -4.51 -12.77 -2.50
CA ALA A 179 -4.07 -12.72 -1.11
C ALA A 179 -4.26 -11.33 -0.51
N LEU A 180 -3.85 -10.27 -1.23
CA LEU A 180 -4.03 -8.89 -0.79
C LEU A 180 -5.52 -8.52 -0.71
N GLY A 181 -6.32 -8.94 -1.69
CA GLY A 181 -7.77 -8.78 -1.72
C GLY A 181 -8.45 -9.54 -0.60
N ALA A 182 -7.98 -10.75 -0.24
CA ALA A 182 -8.46 -11.51 0.90
C ALA A 182 -8.08 -10.83 2.23
N VAL A 183 -6.86 -10.31 2.36
CA VAL A 183 -6.47 -9.50 3.53
C VAL A 183 -7.32 -8.25 3.61
N ALA A 184 -7.49 -7.52 2.51
CA ALA A 184 -8.36 -6.34 2.45
C ALA A 184 -9.83 -6.67 2.69
N ALA A 185 -10.31 -7.85 2.31
CA ALA A 185 -11.68 -8.32 2.60
C ALA A 185 -11.81 -8.88 4.03
N VAL A 186 -10.75 -9.39 4.66
CA VAL A 186 -10.77 -9.75 6.08
C VAL A 186 -10.72 -8.48 6.94
N LEU A 187 -9.91 -7.50 6.53
CA LEU A 187 -9.81 -6.21 7.20
C LEU A 187 -11.01 -5.30 6.91
N GLY A 188 -11.58 -5.36 5.70
CA GLY A 188 -12.62 -4.45 5.19
C GLY A 188 -13.99 -5.10 4.93
N GLY A 189 -14.07 -6.41 4.74
CA GLY A 189 -15.32 -7.17 4.60
C GLY A 189 -16.02 -7.47 5.93
N TYR A 190 -15.43 -7.04 7.05
CA TYR A 190 -16.23 -6.66 8.20
C TYR A 190 -16.43 -5.14 8.12
N HIS A 191 -17.67 -4.68 8.10
CA HIS A 191 -18.11 -3.28 8.20
C HIS A 191 -17.63 -2.54 9.48
N VAL A 192 -16.47 -2.91 10.04
CA VAL A 192 -16.00 -2.58 11.39
C VAL A 192 -14.70 -1.80 11.35
N ALA A 193 -13.65 -2.20 10.61
CA ALA A 193 -12.35 -1.52 10.75
C ALA A 193 -12.31 -0.13 10.10
N LEU A 194 -12.90 0.07 8.91
CA LEU A 194 -12.89 1.37 8.23
C LEU A 194 -13.67 2.44 9.01
N PRO A 195 -14.90 2.17 9.50
CA PRO A 195 -15.62 3.11 10.34
C PRO A 195 -14.92 3.37 11.67
N TRP A 196 -14.33 2.35 12.30
CA TRP A 196 -13.61 2.53 13.58
C TRP A 196 -12.31 3.31 13.39
N LEU A 197 -11.60 3.10 12.29
CA LEU A 197 -10.45 3.90 11.93
C LEU A 197 -10.87 5.35 11.64
N ALA A 198 -11.95 5.55 10.88
CA ALA A 198 -12.51 6.88 10.65
C ALA A 198 -12.96 7.56 11.95
N ASP A 199 -13.62 6.83 12.87
CA ASP A 199 -14.04 7.31 14.18
C ASP A 199 -12.84 7.63 15.08
N ALA A 200 -11.83 6.76 15.14
CA ALA A 200 -10.60 7.02 15.88
C ALA A 200 -9.86 8.24 15.33
N LEU A 201 -9.80 8.38 14.00
CA LEU A 201 -9.21 9.55 13.35
C LEU A 201 -10.03 10.82 13.56
N LEU A 202 -11.36 10.74 13.60
CA LEU A 202 -12.25 11.85 13.97
C LEU A 202 -12.02 12.28 15.42
N VAL A 203 -11.94 11.35 16.36
CA VAL A 203 -11.65 11.65 17.78
C VAL A 203 -10.25 12.27 17.91
N ILE A 204 -9.24 11.72 17.23
CA ILE A 204 -7.90 12.33 17.20
C ILE A 204 -7.98 13.71 16.56
N ALA A 205 -8.79 13.89 15.51
CA ALA A 205 -8.95 15.17 14.86
C ALA A 205 -9.54 16.20 15.81
N GLU A 206 -10.69 15.90 16.40
CA GLU A 206 -11.40 16.74 17.37
C GLU A 206 -10.52 17.07 18.59
N THR A 207 -9.84 16.08 19.16
CA THR A 207 -8.95 16.30 20.32
C THR A 207 -7.75 17.17 19.98
N THR A 208 -7.19 17.03 18.78
CA THR A 208 -6.09 17.87 18.31
C THR A 208 -6.57 19.29 18.01
N ALA A 209 -7.75 19.45 17.40
CA ALA A 209 -8.37 20.76 17.17
C ALA A 209 -8.61 21.51 18.49
N MET A 210 -9.22 20.83 19.47
CA MET A 210 -9.42 21.38 20.82
C MET A 210 -8.10 21.78 21.49
N ALA A 211 -7.04 20.98 21.35
CA ALA A 211 -5.72 21.27 21.92
C ALA A 211 -5.02 22.45 21.23
N LEU A 212 -5.32 22.70 19.95
CA LEU A 212 -4.75 23.80 19.17
C LEU A 212 -5.58 25.09 19.23
N GLY A 213 -6.71 25.09 19.96
CA GLY A 213 -7.58 26.26 20.13
C GLY A 213 -8.29 26.71 18.87
N ALA A 214 -8.53 25.77 17.94
CA ALA A 214 -9.27 25.96 16.69
C ALA A 214 -10.73 25.50 16.84
#